data_AF-T0YK67-F1
#
_entry.id   AF-T0YK67-F1
#
_cell.length_a   1.000
_cell.length_b   1.000
_cell.length_c   1.000
_cell.angle_alpha   90.00
_cell.angle_beta   90.00
_cell.angle_gamma   90.00
#
_symmetry.space_group_name_H-M   'P 1'
#
loop_
_entity.id
_entity.type
_entity.pdbx_description
1 polymer ?
#
loop_
_entity_poly.entity_id
_entity_poly.type
_entity_poly.pdbx_seq_one_letter_code
_entity_poly.pdbx_strand_id
1 'polypeptide(L)'
;MSATGAAQRVCLDIRPAIGNDRTVAVKAIAIIGSTGSVGRQAVEVVKDNMDRFRIVALAAHRDWETLAVQAKEFRPEVVAMSDPDAAKRLAGILPKGTDLQVGPAGLCSAAVVGDVALNCV
;
A
#
# COMPACT_ATOMS: atom_id res chain seq x y z
N MET A 1 57.69 10.61 -9.28
CA MET A 1 57.34 9.78 -8.11
C MET A 1 56.73 10.72 -7.06
N SER A 2 55.40 10.71 -6.97
CA SER A 2 54.63 10.40 -5.74
C SER A 2 54.70 11.51 -4.68
N ALA A 3 53.70 12.40 -4.57
CA ALA A 3 52.54 12.27 -3.65
C ALA A 3 53.00 12.00 -2.19
N THR A 4 52.76 12.84 -1.19
CA THR A 4 51.48 13.05 -0.47
C THR A 4 51.84 13.88 0.78
N GLY A 5 51.11 14.91 1.20
CA GLY A 5 50.06 14.73 2.19
C GLY A 5 49.94 15.93 3.12
N ALA A 6 48.85 16.69 2.99
CA ALA A 6 48.45 17.68 3.98
C ALA A 6 47.73 16.94 5.13
N ALA A 7 48.40 16.84 6.28
CA ALA A 7 47.79 16.34 7.51
C ALA A 7 47.05 17.47 8.23
N GLN A 8 45.72 17.37 8.20
CA GLN A 8 44.88 17.27 9.40
C GLN A 8 44.85 18.48 10.36
N ARG A 9 43.79 19.29 10.24
CA ARG A 9 43.14 19.92 11.40
C ARG A 9 41.73 19.37 11.55
N VAL A 10 41.50 18.78 12.70
CA VAL A 10 40.21 18.35 13.21
C VAL A 10 39.36 19.61 13.43
N CYS A 11 38.30 19.78 12.64
CA CYS A 11 37.13 20.56 13.06
C CYS A 11 36.12 19.54 13.61
N LEU A 12 35.83 19.61 14.91
CA LEU A 12 34.66 18.95 15.47
C LEU A 12 33.42 19.63 14.88
N ASP A 13 32.84 19.00 13.87
CA ASP A 13 31.53 19.32 13.34
C ASP A 13 30.47 18.86 14.36
N ILE A 14 30.09 19.73 15.30
CA ILE A 14 28.82 19.60 16.01
C ILE A 14 27.71 19.90 14.99
N ARG A 15 27.23 18.86 14.30
CA ARG A 15 26.06 18.98 13.41
C ARG A 15 24.76 18.85 14.22
N PRO A 16 23.74 19.69 13.98
CA PRO A 16 22.41 19.43 14.50
C PRO A 16 21.87 18.15 13.87
N ALA A 17 21.30 17.28 14.69
CA ALA A 17 20.73 16.00 14.28
C ALA A 17 19.39 16.19 13.55
N ILE A 18 19.38 16.78 12.35
CA ILE A 18 18.23 16.72 11.43
C ILE A 18 18.76 16.62 9.99
N GLY A 19 19.33 15.47 9.64
CA GLY A 19 19.66 15.12 8.26
C GLY A 19 18.49 14.37 7.62
N ASN A 20 17.81 14.98 6.66
CA ASN A 20 16.88 14.27 5.78
C ASN A 20 17.69 13.52 4.71
N ASP A 21 18.36 12.45 5.12
CA ASP A 21 18.86 11.41 4.23
C ASP A 21 17.92 10.20 4.37
N ARG A 22 16.86 10.16 3.55
CA ARG A 22 16.06 8.95 3.40
C ARG A 22 15.66 8.84 1.94
N THR A 23 16.24 7.88 1.24
CA THR A 23 15.46 7.12 0.26
C THR A 23 14.19 6.66 0.98
N VAL A 24 13.07 7.33 0.71
CA VAL A 24 11.80 7.00 1.38
C VAL A 24 11.37 5.65 0.84
N ALA A 25 11.48 4.60 1.66
CA ALA A 25 11.02 3.28 1.30
C ALA A 25 9.53 3.34 0.91
N VAL A 26 9.17 2.68 -0.20
CA VAL A 26 7.79 2.56 -0.70
C VAL A 26 6.91 2.01 0.42
N LYS A 27 5.84 2.72 0.75
CA LYS A 27 4.91 2.32 1.82
C LYS A 27 3.84 1.39 1.31
N ALA A 28 3.67 0.27 2.00
CA ALA A 28 2.59 -0.68 1.76
C ALA A 28 1.28 -0.18 2.40
N ILE A 29 0.24 -0.01 1.60
CA ILE A 29 -1.05 0.53 2.06
C ILE A 29 -2.16 -0.52 1.89
N ALA A 30 -2.96 -0.69 2.95
CA ALA A 30 -4.25 -1.36 2.91
C ALA A 30 -5.37 -0.32 2.80
N ILE A 31 -6.30 -0.48 1.86
CA ILE A 31 -7.43 0.44 1.67
C ILE A 31 -8.74 -0.32 1.95
N ILE A 32 -9.36 -0.03 3.08
CA ILE A 32 -10.60 -0.68 3.53
C ILE A 32 -11.79 0.19 3.12
N GLY A 33 -12.60 -0.26 2.16
CA GLY A 33 -13.64 0.55 1.53
C GLY A 33 -13.18 1.23 0.23
N SER A 34 -12.34 0.57 -0.57
CA SER A 34 -11.70 1.13 -1.78
C SER A 34 -12.67 1.51 -2.90
N THR A 35 -13.89 0.98 -2.88
CA THR A 35 -14.96 1.31 -3.82
C THR A 35 -15.93 2.38 -3.28
N GLY A 36 -15.68 2.91 -2.08
CA GLY A 36 -16.37 4.08 -1.56
C GLY A 36 -15.86 5.39 -2.20
N SER A 37 -16.44 6.53 -1.83
CA SER A 37 -16.00 7.85 -2.32
C SER A 37 -14.53 8.12 -1.96
N VAL A 38 -14.21 8.06 -0.66
CA VAL A 38 -12.85 8.27 -0.13
C VAL A 38 -11.89 7.21 -0.65
N GLY A 39 -12.33 5.95 -0.70
CA GLY A 39 -11.53 4.83 -1.19
C GLY A 39 -11.11 5.00 -2.66
N ARG A 40 -12.03 5.40 -3.54
CA ARG A 40 -11.71 5.67 -4.95
C ARG A 40 -10.72 6.82 -5.09
N GLN A 41 -10.93 7.91 -4.35
CA GLN A 41 -9.99 9.03 -4.34
C GLN A 41 -8.61 8.62 -3.86
N ALA A 42 -8.53 7.80 -2.81
CA ALA A 42 -7.26 7.27 -2.31
C ALA A 42 -6.54 6.38 -3.34
N VAL A 43 -7.29 5.54 -4.06
CA VAL A 43 -6.75 4.72 -5.16
C VAL A 43 -6.14 5.58 -6.26
N GLU A 44 -6.83 6.65 -6.69
CA GLU A 44 -6.28 7.58 -7.70
C GLU A 44 -5.00 8.27 -7.20
N VAL A 45 -4.97 8.70 -5.92
CA VAL A 45 -3.75 9.29 -5.34
C VAL A 45 -2.58 8.30 -5.35
N VAL A 46 -2.81 7.03 -5.00
CA VAL A 46 -1.75 6.01 -5.03
C VAL A 46 -1.30 5.72 -6.46
N LYS A 47 -2.22 5.68 -7.43
CA LYS A 47 -1.91 5.52 -8.85
C LYS A 47 -0.95 6.59 -9.37
N ASP A 48 -1.14 7.83 -8.96
CA ASP A 48 -0.28 8.95 -9.33
C ASP A 48 1.06 9.00 -8.55
N ASN A 49 1.22 8.15 -7.53
CA ASN A 49 2.37 8.15 -6.61
C ASN A 49 2.90 6.72 -6.34
N MET A 50 2.93 5.87 -7.36
CA MET A 50 3.39 4.47 -7.25
C MET A 50 4.87 4.31 -6.88
N ASP A 51 5.67 5.37 -7.02
CA ASP A 51 7.06 5.45 -6.56
C ASP A 51 7.16 5.58 -5.02
N ARG A 52 6.06 5.94 -4.35
CA ARG A 52 5.98 6.17 -2.90
C ARG A 52 5.07 5.19 -2.19
N PHE A 53 4.07 4.67 -2.89
CA PHE A 53 3.03 3.83 -2.31
C PHE A 53 2.79 2.57 -3.14
N ARG A 54 2.49 1.47 -2.45
CA ARG A 54 2.06 0.20 -3.05
C ARG A 54 0.82 -0.28 -2.34
N ILE A 55 -0.24 -0.58 -3.10
CA ILE A 55 -1.45 -1.18 -2.54
C ILE A 55 -1.19 -2.66 -2.31
N VAL A 56 -1.30 -3.11 -1.06
CA VAL A 56 -1.13 -4.51 -0.66
C VAL A 56 -2.43 -5.20 -0.30
N ALA A 57 -3.44 -4.41 0.09
CA ALA A 57 -4.77 -4.91 0.39
C ALA A 57 -5.85 -3.94 -0.09
N LEU A 58 -6.90 -4.49 -0.71
CA LEU A 58 -8.10 -3.76 -1.08
C LEU A 58 -9.32 -4.44 -0.45
N ALA A 59 -10.28 -3.66 0.03
CA ALA A 59 -11.51 -4.23 0.54
C ALA A 59 -12.76 -3.44 0.18
N ALA A 60 -13.89 -4.13 0.02
CA ALA A 60 -15.19 -3.51 -0.24
C ALA A 60 -16.36 -4.26 0.41
N HIS A 61 -17.55 -3.64 0.31
CA HIS A 61 -18.80 -4.27 0.75
C HIS A 61 -19.46 -5.10 -0.36
N ARG A 62 -20.10 -4.46 -1.35
CA ARG A 62 -20.88 -5.16 -2.41
C ARG A 62 -20.42 -4.90 -3.84
N ASP A 63 -19.73 -3.80 -4.11
CA ASP A 63 -19.29 -3.40 -5.45
C ASP A 63 -18.06 -4.22 -5.88
N TRP A 64 -18.31 -5.48 -6.25
CA TRP A 64 -17.28 -6.42 -6.65
C TRP A 64 -16.73 -6.11 -8.05
N GLU A 65 -17.53 -5.47 -8.91
CA GLU A 65 -17.10 -5.06 -10.25
C GLU A 65 -15.97 -4.04 -10.19
N THR A 66 -16.15 -2.97 -9.43
CA THR A 66 -15.10 -1.94 -9.23
C THR A 66 -13.89 -2.54 -8.52
N LEU A 67 -14.11 -3.37 -7.50
CA LEU A 67 -13.01 -4.01 -6.79
C LEU A 67 -12.19 -4.96 -7.69
N ALA A 68 -12.85 -5.66 -8.63
CA ALA A 68 -12.18 -6.51 -9.61
C ALA A 68 -11.29 -5.70 -10.56
N VAL A 69 -11.74 -4.52 -11.00
CA VAL A 69 -10.95 -3.60 -11.84
C VAL A 69 -9.71 -3.13 -11.07
N GLN A 70 -9.89 -2.64 -9.84
CA GLN A 70 -8.78 -2.21 -8.99
C GLN A 70 -7.81 -3.37 -8.70
N ALA A 71 -8.31 -4.57 -8.39
CA ALA A 71 -7.46 -5.73 -8.11
C ALA A 71 -6.62 -6.13 -9.34
N LYS A 72 -7.16 -6.05 -10.56
CA LYS A 72 -6.41 -6.33 -11.79
C LYS A 72 -5.31 -5.30 -12.06
N GLU A 73 -5.58 -4.04 -11.76
CA GLU A 73 -4.64 -2.93 -11.94
C GLU A 73 -3.48 -3.01 -10.94
N PHE A 74 -3.79 -3.09 -9.64
CA PHE A 74 -2.79 -3.00 -8.58
C PHE A 74 -2.21 -4.34 -8.13
N ARG A 75 -2.87 -5.45 -8.48
CA ARG A 75 -2.48 -6.83 -8.12
C ARG A 75 -2.10 -6.95 -6.63
N PRO A 76 -3.02 -6.58 -5.71
CA PRO A 76 -2.75 -6.67 -4.28
C PRO A 76 -2.55 -8.12 -3.84
N GLU A 77 -1.87 -8.29 -2.70
CA GLU A 77 -1.65 -9.58 -2.05
C GLU A 77 -2.97 -10.10 -1.48
N VAL A 78 -3.79 -9.22 -0.90
CA VAL A 78 -5.07 -9.54 -0.29
C VAL A 78 -6.20 -8.72 -0.89
N VAL A 79 -7.34 -9.37 -1.15
CA VAL A 79 -8.61 -8.70 -1.42
C VAL A 79 -9.65 -9.19 -0.43
N ALA A 80 -10.39 -8.28 0.20
CA ALA A 80 -11.44 -8.64 1.14
C ALA A 80 -12.82 -8.15 0.70
N MET A 81 -13.82 -9.02 0.79
CA MET A 81 -15.22 -8.70 0.55
C MET A 81 -16.04 -9.01 1.78
N SER A 82 -16.70 -8.01 2.36
CA SER A 82 -17.53 -8.25 3.55
C SER A 82 -18.87 -8.91 3.23
N ASP A 83 -19.40 -8.72 2.02
CA ASP A 83 -20.56 -9.45 1.54
C ASP A 83 -20.16 -10.80 0.90
N PRO A 84 -20.61 -11.95 1.43
CA PRO A 84 -20.22 -13.26 0.92
C PRO A 84 -20.70 -13.55 -0.51
N ASP A 85 -21.83 -13.00 -0.93
CA ASP A 85 -22.36 -13.26 -2.27
C ASP A 85 -21.58 -12.49 -3.34
N ALA A 86 -21.21 -11.26 -3.03
CA ALA A 86 -20.30 -10.48 -3.87
C ALA A 86 -18.88 -11.11 -3.88
N ALA A 87 -18.40 -11.69 -2.77
CA ALA A 87 -17.15 -12.44 -2.74
C ALA A 87 -17.17 -13.65 -3.71
N LYS A 88 -18.27 -14.42 -3.74
CA LYS A 88 -18.43 -15.54 -4.69
C LYS A 88 -18.33 -15.09 -6.14
N ARG A 89 -18.91 -13.93 -6.48
CA ARG A 89 -18.82 -13.34 -7.83
C ARG A 89 -17.40 -12.93 -8.18
N LEU A 90 -16.64 -12.44 -7.20
CA LEU A 90 -15.28 -11.95 -7.38
C LEU A 90 -14.23 -13.06 -7.50
N ALA A 91 -14.42 -14.20 -6.82
CA ALA A 91 -13.40 -15.25 -6.66
C ALA A 91 -12.72 -15.70 -7.96
N GLY A 92 -13.47 -15.83 -9.06
CA GLY A 92 -12.95 -16.28 -10.36
C GLY A 92 -12.28 -15.19 -11.21
N ILE A 93 -12.25 -13.95 -10.74
CA ILE A 93 -11.87 -12.77 -11.53
C ILE A 93 -10.52 -12.20 -11.06
N LEU A 94 -10.10 -12.53 -9.85
CA LEU A 94 -8.89 -11.99 -9.23
C LEU A 94 -7.61 -12.45 -9.94
N PRO A 95 -6.55 -11.63 -9.93
CA PRO A 95 -5.24 -12.04 -10.40
C PRO A 95 -4.72 -13.27 -9.65
N LYS A 96 -3.88 -14.07 -10.33
CA LYS A 96 -3.17 -15.17 -9.67
C LYS A 96 -2.29 -14.62 -8.54
N GLY A 97 -2.34 -15.28 -7.38
CA GLY A 97 -1.57 -14.91 -6.20
C GLY A 97 -2.26 -13.92 -5.27
N THR A 98 -3.44 -13.39 -5.63
CA THR A 98 -4.27 -12.60 -4.72
C THR A 98 -5.12 -13.51 -3.85
N ASP A 99 -5.01 -13.36 -2.53
CA ASP A 99 -5.80 -14.09 -1.56
C ASP A 99 -7.14 -13.40 -1.30
N LEU A 100 -8.25 -14.13 -1.44
CA LEU A 100 -9.59 -13.61 -1.22
C LEU A 100 -10.08 -13.93 0.19
N GLN A 101 -10.27 -12.88 0.97
CA GLN A 101 -10.80 -12.92 2.33
C GLN A 101 -12.29 -12.53 2.34
N VAL A 102 -13.09 -13.18 3.18
CA VAL A 102 -14.56 -13.05 3.13
C VAL A 102 -15.12 -12.70 4.51
N GLY A 103 -16.12 -11.81 4.52
CA GLY A 103 -16.85 -11.41 5.71
C GLY A 103 -16.12 -10.38 6.59
N PRO A 104 -16.68 -10.05 7.75
CA PRO A 104 -16.11 -9.06 8.67
C PRO A 104 -14.68 -9.40 9.13
N ALA A 105 -14.41 -10.67 9.43
CA ALA A 105 -13.07 -11.12 9.80
C ALA A 105 -12.06 -10.91 8.66
N GLY A 106 -12.49 -11.10 7.40
CA GLY A 106 -11.66 -10.83 6.23
C GLY A 106 -11.25 -9.37 6.09
N LEU A 107 -12.15 -8.42 6.43
CA LEU A 107 -11.80 -7.00 6.48
C LEU A 107 -10.72 -6.73 7.54
N CYS A 108 -10.85 -7.33 8.73
CA CYS A 108 -9.86 -7.17 9.80
C CYS A 108 -8.48 -7.71 9.37
N SER A 109 -8.44 -8.89 8.74
CA SER A 109 -7.20 -9.46 8.21
C SER A 109 -6.57 -8.57 7.15
N ALA A 110 -7.36 -8.02 6.22
CA ALA A 110 -6.87 -7.11 5.20
C ALA A 110 -6.28 -5.81 5.77
N ALA A 111 -6.86 -5.29 6.86
CA ALA A 111 -6.43 -4.05 7.49
C ALA A 111 -5.02 -4.10 8.11
N VAL A 112 -4.49 -5.30 8.38
CA VAL A 112 -3.18 -5.48 9.04
C VAL A 112 -2.07 -5.96 8.10
N VAL A 113 -2.32 -6.04 6.78
CA VAL A 113 -1.36 -6.53 5.78
C VAL A 113 -0.24 -5.51 5.50
N GLY A 114 -0.54 -4.21 5.55
CA GLY A 114 0.37 -3.13 5.14
C GLY A 114 1.01 -2.36 6.31
N ASP A 115 1.90 -1.42 5.96
CA ASP A 115 2.48 -0.45 6.90
C ASP A 115 1.43 0.54 7.42
N VAL A 116 0.45 0.87 6.57
CA VAL A 116 -0.60 1.85 6.84
C VAL A 116 -1.93 1.29 6.37
N ALA A 117 -2.98 1.50 7.18
CA ALA A 117 -4.36 1.21 6.82
C ALA A 117 -5.15 2.50 6.65
N LEU A 118 -5.80 2.65 5.50
CA LEU A 118 -6.79 3.69 5.26
C LEU A 118 -8.18 3.12 5.54
N ASN A 119 -8.82 3.66 6.57
CA ASN A 119 -10.20 3.33 6.92
C ASN A 119 -11.16 4.22 6.12
N CYS A 120 -11.86 3.66 5.14
CA CYS A 120 -12.76 4.35 4.22
C CYS A 120 -14.18 3.75 4.21
N VAL A 121 -14.55 2.99 5.24
CA VAL A 121 -15.90 2.41 5.42
C VAL A 121 -16.87 3.31 6.14
#